data_AF-A0AA41R081-F1
#
_entry.id   AF-A0AA41R081-F1
#
_cell.length_a   1.000
_cell.length_b   1.000
_cell.length_c   1.000
_cell.angle_alpha   90.00
_cell.angle_beta   90.00
_cell.angle_gamma   90.00
#
_symmetry.space_group_name_H-M   'P 1'
#
loop_
_entity.id
_entity.type
_entity.pdbx_description
1 polymer ?
#
loop_
_entity_poly.entity_id
_entity_poly.type
_entity_poly.pdbx_seq_one_letter_code
_entity_poly.pdbx_strand_id
1 'polypeptide(L)'
;MAPVYKYAYWADAQTVQHLKAQLAICGMEPHEARKVVCSPLARHIKIGIVVPDTWRKTRLCQRPLSWYWDSPMAGRYLIVSDKGLDGFGLSPQILLRKTGFRAPRLPDRGQQLQLIQRSSYRNAKPAAWDDLSAEDPSQQEKWMRIMGIRGQRFDELFITHCANHANFLEPAYFVESSGEIVPYSIGQTNQVCSACLELFNVIGAAYRRKLVVPCPGAVIYAGLPVNRYIEVETVSDPDERISK
;
A
#
# COMPACT_ATOMS: atom_id res chain seq x y z
N MET A 1 1.44 -22.06 -6.02
CA MET A 1 1.18 -20.63 -5.68
C MET A 1 -0.32 -20.40 -5.64
N ALA A 2 -0.81 -19.55 -4.74
CA ALA A 2 -2.23 -19.17 -4.70
C ALA A 2 -2.63 -18.37 -5.95
N PRO A 3 -3.92 -18.37 -6.35
CA PRO A 3 -4.37 -17.59 -7.50
C PRO A 3 -4.28 -16.08 -7.23
N VAL A 4 -3.88 -15.33 -8.26
CA VAL A 4 -3.92 -13.86 -8.26
C VAL A 4 -5.37 -13.41 -8.17
N TYR A 5 -5.66 -12.47 -7.27
CA TYR A 5 -7.00 -11.87 -7.18
C TYR A 5 -7.05 -10.41 -7.62
N LYS A 6 -5.90 -9.72 -7.67
CA LYS A 6 -5.76 -8.40 -8.28
C LYS A 6 -4.38 -8.25 -8.94
N TYR A 7 -4.37 -7.50 -10.02
CA TYR A 7 -3.21 -7.06 -10.80
C TYR A 7 -3.12 -5.54 -10.67
N ALA A 8 -1.93 -4.99 -10.50
CA ALA A 8 -1.72 -3.56 -10.40
C ALA A 8 -0.62 -3.07 -11.36
N TYR A 9 -0.83 -1.87 -11.88
CA TYR A 9 -0.05 -1.25 -12.94
C TYR A 9 0.13 0.22 -12.61
N TRP A 10 1.35 0.74 -12.78
CA TRP A 10 1.62 2.17 -12.76
C TRP A 10 1.74 2.68 -14.18
N ALA A 11 0.98 3.72 -14.52
CA ALA A 11 0.85 4.23 -15.88
C ALA A 11 0.87 5.77 -15.90
N ASP A 12 1.28 6.35 -17.02
CA ASP A 12 1.10 7.77 -17.29
C ASP A 12 -0.32 8.09 -17.76
N ALA A 13 -0.61 9.38 -17.92
CA ALA A 13 -1.94 9.86 -18.34
C ALA A 13 -2.33 9.36 -19.74
N GLN A 14 -1.39 9.31 -20.68
CA GLN A 14 -1.64 8.90 -22.07
C GLN A 14 -2.04 7.42 -22.13
N THR A 15 -1.30 6.58 -21.43
CA THR A 15 -1.58 5.15 -21.28
C THR A 15 -2.96 4.91 -20.68
N VAL A 16 -3.33 5.67 -19.64
CA VAL A 16 -4.67 5.59 -19.03
C VAL A 16 -5.78 6.03 -19.99
N GLN A 17 -5.56 7.11 -20.76
CA GLN A 17 -6.52 7.57 -21.76
C GLN A 17 -6.72 6.51 -22.85
N HIS A 18 -5.64 5.90 -23.33
CA HIS A 18 -5.68 4.81 -24.30
C HIS A 18 -6.46 3.61 -23.76
N LEU A 19 -6.16 3.17 -22.54
CA LEU A 19 -6.88 2.10 -21.87
C LEU A 19 -8.38 2.41 -21.77
N LYS A 20 -8.75 3.62 -21.32
CA LYS A 20 -10.16 4.02 -21.23
C LYS A 20 -10.87 3.97 -22.57
N ALA A 21 -10.22 4.41 -23.66
CA ALA A 21 -10.79 4.34 -25.00
C ALA A 21 -11.01 2.88 -25.46
N GLN A 22 -10.03 2.00 -25.23
CA GLN A 22 -10.17 0.58 -25.58
C GLN A 22 -11.26 -0.12 -24.75
N LEU A 23 -11.33 0.16 -23.44
CA LEU A 23 -12.38 -0.37 -22.58
C LEU A 23 -13.78 0.07 -23.03
N ALA A 24 -13.93 1.33 -23.45
CA ALA A 24 -15.18 1.86 -23.95
C ALA A 24 -15.65 1.12 -25.23
N ILE A 25 -14.73 0.78 -26.15
CA ILE A 25 -15.03 -0.04 -27.33
C ILE A 25 -15.56 -1.42 -26.93
N CYS A 26 -15.05 -1.98 -25.83
CA CYS A 26 -15.52 -3.25 -25.27
C CYS A 26 -16.78 -3.12 -24.40
N GLY A 27 -17.40 -1.94 -24.30
CA GLY A 27 -18.57 -1.71 -23.44
C GLY A 27 -18.27 -1.78 -21.95
N MET A 28 -17.02 -1.54 -21.54
CA MET A 28 -16.59 -1.57 -20.14
C MET A 28 -16.26 -0.16 -19.65
N GLU A 29 -16.73 0.18 -18.45
CA GLU A 29 -16.40 1.43 -17.78
C GLU A 29 -15.55 1.17 -16.52
N PRO A 30 -14.31 1.69 -16.44
CA PRO A 30 -13.48 1.51 -15.25
C PRO A 30 -13.94 2.42 -14.11
N HIS A 31 -13.86 1.91 -12.88
CA HIS A 31 -14.16 2.69 -11.68
C HIS A 31 -13.06 3.73 -11.39
N GLU A 32 -13.39 5.01 -11.41
CA GLU A 32 -12.44 6.07 -11.02
C GLU A 32 -12.44 6.32 -9.50
N ALA A 33 -11.37 5.86 -8.83
CA ALA A 33 -11.17 6.05 -7.41
C ALA A 33 -10.62 7.44 -7.10
N ARG A 34 -11.54 8.39 -6.85
CA ARG A 34 -11.22 9.81 -6.58
C ARG A 34 -11.16 10.20 -5.11
N LYS A 35 -11.72 9.36 -4.23
CA LYS A 35 -11.85 9.66 -2.79
C LYS A 35 -10.91 8.84 -1.92
N VAL A 36 -10.71 7.56 -2.25
CA VAL A 36 -9.96 6.61 -1.44
C VAL A 36 -9.07 5.77 -2.34
N VAL A 37 -7.76 5.76 -2.07
CA VAL A 37 -6.76 5.03 -2.88
C VAL A 37 -7.01 3.52 -2.90
N CYS A 38 -7.39 2.92 -1.79
CA CYS A 38 -7.53 1.46 -1.70
C CYS A 38 -8.83 0.91 -2.30
N SER A 39 -9.83 1.74 -2.64
CA SER A 39 -11.14 1.25 -3.09
C SER A 39 -11.09 0.29 -4.29
N PRO A 40 -10.19 0.43 -5.30
CA PRO A 40 -10.11 -0.51 -6.42
C PRO A 40 -9.81 -1.97 -6.05
N LEU A 41 -9.32 -2.22 -4.84
CA LEU A 41 -9.11 -3.57 -4.32
C LEU A 41 -10.43 -4.29 -4.00
N ALA A 42 -11.55 -3.58 -3.93
CA ALA A 42 -12.87 -4.16 -3.68
C ALA A 42 -13.22 -5.25 -4.70
N ARG A 43 -13.84 -6.34 -4.22
CA ARG A 43 -14.20 -7.50 -5.05
C ARG A 43 -15.15 -7.16 -6.21
N HIS A 44 -16.03 -6.19 -6.01
CA HIS A 44 -17.01 -5.77 -7.03
C HIS A 44 -16.41 -4.86 -8.11
N ILE A 45 -15.22 -4.26 -7.88
CA ILE A 45 -14.54 -3.42 -8.86
C ILE A 45 -13.67 -4.30 -9.75
N LYS A 46 -13.99 -4.33 -11.05
CA LYS A 46 -13.27 -5.13 -12.06
C LYS A 46 -12.01 -4.46 -12.55
N ILE A 47 -12.12 -3.18 -12.88
CA ILE A 47 -11.00 -2.32 -13.24
C ILE A 47 -11.22 -1.02 -12.48
N GLY A 48 -10.26 -0.60 -11.68
CA GLY A 48 -10.27 0.68 -10.99
C GLY A 48 -9.02 1.48 -11.31
N ILE A 49 -9.19 2.80 -11.41
CA ILE A 49 -8.14 3.75 -11.74
C ILE A 49 -8.07 4.78 -10.61
N VAL A 50 -6.93 4.84 -9.94
CA VAL A 50 -6.62 5.89 -8.96
C VAL A 50 -5.88 7.00 -9.69
N VAL A 51 -6.47 8.20 -9.68
CA VAL A 51 -5.80 9.38 -10.23
C VAL A 51 -4.76 9.91 -9.24
N PRO A 52 -3.65 10.55 -9.69
CA PRO A 52 -2.59 11.05 -8.81
C PRO A 52 -3.11 11.92 -7.66
N ASP A 53 -4.04 12.81 -7.96
CA ASP A 53 -4.67 13.71 -6.98
C ASP A 53 -5.36 12.98 -5.81
N THR A 54 -5.82 11.74 -5.99
CA THR A 54 -6.46 10.96 -4.93
C THR A 54 -5.51 10.78 -3.74
N TRP A 55 -4.20 10.63 -3.99
CA TRP A 55 -3.19 10.47 -2.95
C TRP A 55 -3.08 11.70 -2.02
N ARG A 56 -3.46 12.91 -2.47
CA ARG A 56 -3.57 14.10 -1.60
C ARG A 56 -4.98 14.28 -1.03
N LYS A 57 -6.01 13.86 -1.76
CA LYS A 57 -7.42 14.13 -1.44
C LYS A 57 -8.06 13.11 -0.50
N THR A 58 -7.43 11.95 -0.27
CA THR A 58 -7.92 10.97 0.71
C THR A 58 -7.73 11.49 2.14
N ARG A 59 -8.73 12.22 2.66
CA ARG A 59 -8.70 12.89 3.96
C ARG A 59 -8.23 12.01 5.13
N LEU A 60 -8.68 10.76 5.21
CA LEU A 60 -8.35 9.84 6.31
C LEU A 60 -6.93 9.29 6.25
N CYS A 61 -6.24 9.44 5.11
CA CYS A 61 -4.91 8.93 4.88
C CYS A 61 -3.97 10.02 4.32
N GLN A 62 -4.35 11.29 4.39
CA GLN A 62 -3.65 12.36 3.68
C GLN A 62 -2.18 12.45 4.10
N ARG A 63 -1.91 12.46 5.42
CA ARG A 63 -0.56 12.49 5.97
C ARG A 63 0.26 11.26 5.58
N PRO A 64 -0.18 10.00 5.82
CA PRO A 64 0.58 8.83 5.38
C PRO A 64 0.74 8.74 3.86
N LEU A 65 -0.18 9.25 3.06
CA LEU A 65 -0.04 9.18 1.59
C LEU A 65 0.91 10.23 1.03
N SER A 66 1.53 11.08 1.87
CA SER A 66 2.64 11.94 1.45
C SER A 66 3.80 11.15 0.83
N TRP A 67 4.03 9.92 1.29
CA TRP A 67 5.04 9.00 0.75
C TRP A 67 4.92 8.77 -0.76
N TYR A 68 3.72 8.87 -1.33
CA TYR A 68 3.53 8.74 -2.78
C TYR A 68 4.23 9.87 -3.55
N TRP A 69 4.19 11.11 -3.04
CA TRP A 69 4.75 12.27 -3.74
C TRP A 69 6.27 12.34 -3.68
N ASP A 70 6.86 11.66 -2.70
CA ASP A 70 8.31 11.52 -2.56
C ASP A 70 8.82 10.20 -3.16
N SER A 71 7.96 9.49 -3.90
CA SER A 71 8.29 8.22 -4.55
C SER A 71 8.47 8.38 -6.07
N PRO A 72 9.12 7.42 -6.75
CA PRO A 72 9.17 7.37 -8.21
C PRO A 72 7.80 7.24 -8.90
N MET A 73 6.72 6.96 -8.14
CA MET A 73 5.36 6.86 -8.67
C MET A 73 4.61 8.19 -8.67
N ALA A 74 5.23 9.27 -8.16
CA ALA A 74 4.62 10.59 -8.09
C ALA A 74 4.10 11.04 -9.47
N GLY A 75 2.85 11.50 -9.52
CA GLY A 75 2.18 11.91 -10.76
C GLY A 75 1.68 10.76 -11.65
N ARG A 76 2.02 9.50 -11.37
CA ARG A 76 1.53 8.33 -12.11
C ARG A 76 0.17 7.86 -11.60
N TYR A 77 -0.62 7.33 -12.51
CA TYR A 77 -1.89 6.69 -12.21
C TYR A 77 -1.66 5.25 -11.76
N LEU A 78 -2.46 4.79 -10.81
CA LEU A 78 -2.51 3.38 -10.43
C LEU A 78 -3.75 2.74 -11.05
N ILE A 79 -3.54 1.70 -11.84
CA ILE A 79 -4.62 0.84 -12.36
C ILE A 79 -4.62 -0.44 -11.54
N VAL A 80 -5.79 -0.88 -11.11
CA VAL A 80 -6.00 -2.15 -10.40
C VAL A 80 -7.09 -2.94 -11.11
N SER A 81 -6.81 -4.17 -11.50
CA SER A 81 -7.77 -5.05 -12.18
C SER A 81 -7.87 -6.41 -11.51
N ASP A 82 -9.02 -7.07 -11.61
CA ASP A 82 -9.18 -8.47 -11.19
C ASP A 82 -8.70 -9.49 -12.24
N LYS A 83 -8.27 -9.02 -13.42
CA LYS A 83 -7.66 -9.82 -14.50
C LYS A 83 -6.41 -9.14 -15.06
N GLY A 84 -5.60 -9.91 -15.79
CA GLY A 84 -4.51 -9.36 -16.61
C GLY A 84 -5.06 -8.41 -17.67
N LEU A 85 -4.32 -7.34 -17.98
CA LEU A 85 -4.66 -6.35 -19.01
C LEU A 85 -3.73 -6.45 -20.22
N ASP A 86 -3.11 -7.62 -20.45
CA ASP A 86 -2.18 -7.87 -21.55
C ASP A 86 -2.86 -7.66 -22.92
N GLY A 87 -4.15 -8.00 -23.03
CA GLY A 87 -4.96 -7.73 -24.22
C GLY A 87 -5.20 -6.24 -24.50
N PHE A 88 -4.88 -5.36 -23.54
CA PHE A 88 -4.87 -3.91 -23.66
C PHE A 88 -3.44 -3.35 -23.72
N GLY A 89 -2.43 -4.20 -23.95
CA GLY A 89 -1.03 -3.81 -24.05
C GLY A 89 -0.36 -3.45 -22.72
N LEU A 90 -0.93 -3.86 -21.59
CA LEU A 90 -0.40 -3.57 -20.25
C LEU A 90 0.15 -4.82 -19.58
N SER A 91 1.41 -4.80 -19.20
CA SER A 91 2.01 -5.84 -18.36
C SER A 91 1.88 -5.48 -16.87
N PRO A 92 1.40 -6.41 -16.03
CA PRO A 92 1.27 -6.15 -14.60
C PRO A 92 2.63 -5.88 -13.98
N GLN A 93 2.68 -4.93 -13.05
CA GLN A 93 3.88 -4.67 -12.28
C GLN A 93 3.81 -5.33 -10.91
N ILE A 94 2.59 -5.56 -10.42
CA ILE A 94 2.30 -6.03 -9.08
C ILE A 94 1.18 -7.05 -9.15
N LEU A 95 1.36 -8.19 -8.50
CA LEU A 95 0.35 -9.23 -8.36
C LEU A 95 0.00 -9.41 -6.88
N LEU A 96 -1.30 -9.40 -6.57
CA LEU A 96 -1.81 -9.61 -5.22
C LEU A 96 -2.45 -10.99 -5.07
N ARG A 97 -1.99 -11.73 -4.06
CA ARG A 97 -2.41 -13.10 -3.76
C ARG A 97 -2.87 -13.24 -2.32
N LYS A 98 -3.83 -14.14 -2.13
CA LYS A 98 -4.21 -14.60 -0.79
C LYS A 98 -3.14 -15.58 -0.31
N THR A 99 -2.83 -15.52 0.98
CA THR A 99 -1.88 -16.45 1.60
C THR A 99 -2.38 -16.91 2.97
N GLY A 100 -1.96 -18.12 3.36
CA GLY A 100 -2.18 -18.66 4.71
C GLY A 100 -1.12 -18.20 5.72
N PHE A 101 -0.18 -17.35 5.29
CA PHE A 101 0.95 -16.90 6.11
C PHE A 101 0.51 -16.32 7.46
N ARG A 102 1.32 -16.62 8.48
CA ARG A 102 1.28 -16.01 9.80
C ARG A 102 2.69 -15.58 10.16
N ALA A 103 2.84 -14.34 10.65
CA ALA A 103 4.14 -13.86 11.09
C ALA A 103 4.68 -14.73 12.24
N PRO A 104 5.91 -15.25 12.14
CA PRO A 104 6.50 -16.08 13.19
C PRO A 104 6.87 -15.25 14.43
N ARG A 105 7.12 -13.94 14.25
CA ARG A 105 7.51 -13.02 15.31
C ARG A 105 7.00 -11.63 15.00
N LEU A 106 6.65 -10.87 16.03
CA LEU A 106 6.33 -9.45 15.94
C LEU A 106 7.25 -8.67 16.90
N PRO A 107 7.59 -7.41 16.59
CA PRO A 107 8.42 -6.59 17.44
C PRO A 107 7.69 -6.16 18.71
N ASP A 108 8.41 -6.15 19.82
CA ASP A 108 8.03 -5.34 20.99
C ASP A 108 8.27 -3.84 20.72
N ARG A 109 7.89 -3.00 21.69
CA ARG A 109 8.04 -1.54 21.57
C ARG A 109 9.50 -1.10 21.38
N GLY A 110 10.45 -1.71 22.10
CA GLY A 110 11.87 -1.38 21.99
C GLY A 110 12.40 -1.66 20.58
N GLN A 111 12.00 -2.81 20.03
CA GLN A 111 12.35 -3.20 18.66
C GLN A 111 11.70 -2.30 17.59
N GLN A 112 10.46 -1.85 17.82
CA GLN A 112 9.83 -0.83 16.95
C GLN A 112 10.61 0.49 16.96
N LEU A 113 11.05 0.94 18.15
CA LEU A 113 11.85 2.16 18.27
C LEU A 113 13.21 2.03 17.54
N GLN A 114 13.84 0.86 17.57
CA GLN A 114 15.07 0.62 16.82
C GLN A 114 14.86 0.74 15.31
N LEU A 115 13.74 0.24 14.77
CA LEU A 115 13.41 0.35 13.35
C LEU A 115 13.29 1.81 12.90
N ILE A 116 12.59 2.65 13.67
CA ILE A 116 12.37 4.06 13.31
C ILE A 116 13.61 4.95 13.48
N GLN A 117 14.63 4.46 14.19
CA GLN A 117 15.90 5.17 14.36
C GLN A 117 16.87 4.93 13.19
N ARG A 118 16.62 3.93 12.33
CA ARG A 118 17.48 3.60 11.19
C ARG A 118 17.57 4.76 10.20
N SER A 119 18.76 4.95 9.64
CA SER A 119 19.01 5.96 8.61
C SER A 119 18.17 5.73 7.37
N SER A 120 17.98 4.47 6.94
CA SER A 120 17.11 4.10 5.81
C SER A 120 15.71 4.70 5.95
N TYR A 121 15.08 4.54 7.11
CA TYR A 121 13.77 5.12 7.38
C TYR A 121 13.82 6.64 7.53
N ARG A 122 14.76 7.17 8.32
CA ARG A 122 14.86 8.61 8.58
C ARG A 122 15.12 9.44 7.33
N ASN A 123 15.86 8.89 6.37
CA ASN A 123 16.19 9.56 5.11
C ASN A 123 15.08 9.41 4.07
N ALA A 124 14.33 8.30 4.08
CA ALA A 124 13.28 8.04 3.10
C ALA A 124 11.94 8.70 3.44
N LYS A 125 11.68 8.95 4.74
CA LYS A 125 10.36 9.44 5.15
C LYS A 125 10.12 10.90 4.74
N PRO A 126 8.94 11.24 4.21
CA PRO A 126 8.57 12.63 3.94
C PRO A 126 8.50 13.46 5.23
N ALA A 127 8.84 14.74 5.15
CA ALA A 127 8.65 15.66 6.27
C ALA A 127 7.18 15.74 6.71
N ALA A 128 6.26 15.76 5.74
CA ALA A 128 4.82 15.80 6.01
C ALA A 128 4.33 14.57 6.78
N TRP A 129 4.95 13.40 6.63
CA TRP A 129 4.58 12.19 7.36
C TRP A 129 4.82 12.32 8.87
N ASP A 130 5.94 12.93 9.25
CA ASP A 130 6.33 13.14 10.64
C ASP A 130 5.57 14.29 11.32
N ASP A 131 5.00 15.20 10.54
CA ASP A 131 4.30 16.37 11.06
C ASP A 131 2.92 15.99 11.62
N LEU A 132 2.89 15.71 12.92
CA LEU A 132 1.66 15.51 13.69
C LEU A 132 1.01 16.83 14.12
N SER A 133 1.71 17.96 14.00
CA SER A 133 1.25 19.26 14.54
C SER A 133 0.07 19.83 13.75
N ALA A 134 -0.05 19.44 12.48
CA ALA A 134 -1.18 19.78 11.61
C ALA A 134 -2.46 18.98 11.90
N GLU A 135 -2.40 17.95 12.75
CA GLU A 135 -3.56 17.13 13.10
C GLU A 135 -4.15 17.54 14.45
N ASP A 136 -5.44 17.89 14.43
CA ASP A 136 -6.22 18.12 15.64
C ASP A 136 -6.36 16.82 16.46
N PRO A 137 -5.90 16.77 17.73
CA PRO A 137 -5.97 15.57 18.56
C PRO A 137 -7.38 14.99 18.68
N SER A 138 -8.42 15.83 18.67
CA SER A 138 -9.82 15.38 18.71
C SER A 138 -10.22 14.65 17.43
N GLN A 139 -9.64 15.03 16.28
CA GLN A 139 -9.84 14.35 15.01
C GLN A 139 -9.08 13.02 14.98
N GLN A 140 -7.89 12.94 15.57
CA GLN A 140 -7.15 11.69 15.72
C GLN A 140 -7.92 10.69 16.58
N GLU A 141 -8.45 11.12 17.73
CA GLU A 141 -9.29 10.26 18.57
C GLU A 141 -10.58 9.82 17.88
N LYS A 142 -11.24 10.74 17.17
CA LYS A 142 -12.43 10.41 16.37
C LYS A 142 -12.08 9.40 15.28
N TRP A 143 -10.96 9.57 14.60
CA TRP A 143 -10.46 8.64 13.60
C TRP A 143 -10.18 7.26 14.22
N MET A 144 -9.45 7.20 15.33
CA MET A 144 -9.16 5.95 16.05
C MET A 144 -10.46 5.23 16.40
N ARG A 145 -11.47 5.95 16.90
CA ARG A 145 -12.79 5.40 17.20
C ARG A 145 -13.51 4.86 15.96
N ILE A 146 -13.51 5.59 14.86
CA ILE A 146 -14.09 5.15 13.57
C ILE A 146 -13.39 3.88 13.07
N MET A 147 -12.07 3.80 13.23
CA MET A 147 -11.25 2.66 12.82
C MET A 147 -11.29 1.49 13.82
N GLY A 148 -12.05 1.60 14.92
CA GLY A 148 -12.21 0.54 15.92
C GLY A 148 -11.00 0.38 16.85
N ILE A 149 -10.11 1.36 16.90
CA ILE A 149 -8.91 1.37 17.76
C ILE A 149 -9.34 1.89 19.14
N ARG A 150 -9.12 1.08 20.18
CA ARG A 150 -9.52 1.39 21.57
C ARG A 150 -8.36 1.10 22.53
N GLY A 151 -8.25 1.90 23.60
CA GLY A 151 -7.28 1.67 24.68
C GLY A 151 -5.82 1.98 24.32
N GLN A 152 -5.57 2.65 23.20
CA GLN A 152 -4.24 3.05 22.75
C GLN A 152 -4.23 4.55 22.44
N ARG A 153 -3.15 5.23 22.81
CA ARG A 153 -2.90 6.62 22.43
C ARG A 153 -2.37 6.68 21.00
N PHE A 154 -2.66 7.77 20.29
CA PHE A 154 -2.27 7.90 18.89
C PHE A 154 -0.74 7.92 18.70
N ASP A 155 0.01 8.54 19.61
CA ASP A 155 1.47 8.55 19.58
C ASP A 155 2.07 7.13 19.66
N GLU A 156 1.54 6.28 20.53
CA GLU A 156 1.96 4.87 20.61
C GLU A 156 1.57 4.08 19.36
N LEU A 157 0.39 4.34 18.79
CA LEU A 157 -0.01 3.75 17.51
C LEU A 157 0.90 4.20 16.36
N PHE A 158 1.29 5.48 16.38
CA PHE A 158 2.13 6.08 15.36
C PHE A 158 3.54 5.47 15.35
N ILE A 159 4.07 5.04 16.50
CA ILE A 159 5.32 4.25 16.56
C ILE A 159 5.19 2.98 15.73
N THR A 160 4.09 2.23 15.88
CA THR A 160 3.87 1.00 15.10
C THR A 160 3.67 1.29 13.62
N HIS A 161 2.96 2.37 13.26
CA HIS A 161 2.84 2.82 11.87
C HIS A 161 4.22 3.08 11.24
N CYS A 162 5.05 3.87 11.91
CA CYS A 162 6.40 4.21 11.47
C CYS A 162 7.28 2.96 11.33
N ALA A 163 7.30 2.11 12.37
CA ALA A 163 8.10 0.90 12.38
C ALA A 163 7.68 -0.06 11.25
N ASN A 164 6.38 -0.14 10.95
CA ASN A 164 5.88 -0.98 9.87
C ASN A 164 6.44 -0.53 8.52
N HIS A 165 6.34 0.77 8.19
CA HIS A 165 6.91 1.32 6.95
C HIS A 165 8.44 1.12 6.92
N ALA A 166 9.13 1.37 8.04
CA ALA A 166 10.57 1.17 8.17
C ALA A 166 10.99 -0.29 7.86
N ASN A 167 10.23 -1.28 8.31
CA ASN A 167 10.52 -2.69 8.06
C ASN A 167 10.39 -3.07 6.57
N PHE A 168 9.62 -2.33 5.77
CA PHE A 168 9.57 -2.55 4.31
C PHE A 168 10.66 -1.79 3.55
N LEU A 169 11.39 -0.86 4.19
CA LEU A 169 12.55 -0.19 3.62
C LEU A 169 13.85 -0.95 3.93
N GLU A 170 14.01 -1.38 5.18
CA GLU A 170 15.14 -2.18 5.64
C GLU A 170 14.63 -3.22 6.66
N PRO A 171 14.34 -4.46 6.22
CA PRO A 171 13.69 -5.47 7.04
C PRO A 171 14.54 -5.95 8.21
N ALA A 172 13.96 -5.95 9.41
CA ALA A 172 14.41 -6.79 10.53
C ALA A 172 13.44 -7.96 10.81
N TYR A 173 12.22 -7.85 10.27
CA TYR A 173 11.15 -8.83 10.39
C TYR A 173 10.77 -9.29 9.00
N PHE A 174 11.32 -10.44 8.63
CA PHE A 174 11.13 -11.08 7.35
C PHE A 174 11.13 -12.59 7.52
N VAL A 175 10.71 -13.28 6.47
CA VAL A 175 10.98 -14.71 6.31
C VAL A 175 11.82 -14.91 5.07
N GLU A 176 12.62 -15.96 5.05
CA GLU A 176 13.32 -16.39 3.85
C GLU A 176 12.43 -17.36 3.08
N SER A 177 12.32 -17.16 1.77
CA SER A 177 11.57 -18.06 0.90
C SER A 177 12.31 -18.17 -0.41
N SER A 178 12.75 -19.38 -0.79
CA SER A 178 13.51 -19.60 -2.03
C SER A 178 14.77 -18.71 -2.15
N GLY A 179 15.46 -18.49 -1.02
CA GLY A 179 16.66 -17.64 -0.98
C GLY A 179 16.41 -16.13 -1.01
N GLU A 180 15.15 -15.69 -1.05
CA GLU A 180 14.78 -14.28 -1.05
C GLU A 180 14.28 -13.83 0.34
N ILE A 181 14.63 -12.60 0.73
CA ILE A 181 14.04 -11.92 1.89
C ILE A 181 12.63 -11.46 1.53
N VAL A 182 11.66 -11.90 2.33
CA VAL A 182 10.24 -11.52 2.20
C VAL A 182 9.82 -10.75 3.46
N PRO A 183 9.87 -9.40 3.46
CA PRO A 183 9.40 -8.62 4.60
C PRO A 183 7.90 -8.78 4.79
N TYR A 184 7.47 -8.63 6.04
CA TYR A 184 6.06 -8.70 6.40
C TYR A 184 5.62 -7.53 7.30
N SER A 185 4.33 -7.20 7.26
CA SER A 185 3.74 -6.21 8.17
C SER A 185 3.92 -6.64 9.61
N ILE A 186 4.37 -5.73 10.45
CA ILE A 186 4.71 -6.03 11.86
C ILE A 186 3.63 -5.57 12.86
N GLY A 187 2.46 -5.18 12.36
CA GLY A 187 1.30 -4.83 13.16
C GLY A 187 0.05 -5.56 12.65
N GLN A 188 -0.96 -5.62 13.52
CA GLN A 188 -2.30 -6.06 13.15
C GLN A 188 -3.02 -4.99 12.30
N THR A 189 -4.18 -5.34 11.73
CA THR A 189 -4.98 -4.42 10.90
C THR A 189 -5.24 -3.10 11.60
N ASN A 190 -5.53 -3.09 12.90
CA ASN A 190 -5.79 -1.88 13.69
C ASN A 190 -4.51 -1.14 14.15
N GLN A 191 -3.33 -1.64 13.78
CA GLN A 191 -2.02 -1.10 14.16
C GLN A 191 -1.18 -0.66 12.95
N VAL A 192 -1.65 -0.90 11.73
CA VAL A 192 -0.99 -0.47 10.50
C VAL A 192 -1.82 0.60 9.81
N CYS A 193 -1.17 1.57 9.18
CA CYS A 193 -1.84 2.59 8.39
C CYS A 193 -1.45 2.47 6.93
N SER A 194 -2.31 3.01 6.05
CA SER A 194 -2.01 3.20 4.62
C SER A 194 -1.27 2.06 3.94
N ALA A 195 -1.73 0.83 4.21
CA ALA A 195 -1.17 -0.39 3.63
C ALA A 195 -1.13 -0.38 2.08
N CYS A 196 -1.85 0.54 1.44
CA CYS A 196 -1.73 0.79 0.00
C CYS A 196 -0.33 1.25 -0.43
N LEU A 197 0.49 1.82 0.46
CA LEU A 197 1.88 2.16 0.17
C LEU A 197 2.69 0.89 -0.10
N GLU A 198 2.54 -0.13 0.74
CA GLU A 198 3.19 -1.42 0.55
C GLU A 198 2.52 -2.21 -0.58
N LEU A 199 1.19 -2.35 -0.56
CA LEU A 199 0.44 -3.13 -1.54
C LEU A 199 0.70 -2.69 -2.99
N PHE A 200 1.03 -1.40 -3.20
CA PHE A 200 1.27 -0.83 -4.52
C PHE A 200 2.72 -0.43 -4.78
N ASN A 201 3.68 -0.96 -4.02
CA ASN A 201 5.12 -0.71 -4.22
C ASN A 201 5.51 0.78 -4.17
N VAL A 202 4.78 1.62 -3.45
CA VAL A 202 5.28 2.95 -3.05
C VAL A 202 6.38 2.78 -2.01
N ILE A 203 6.18 1.84 -1.07
CA ILE A 203 7.19 1.41 -0.10
C ILE A 203 7.51 -0.08 -0.32
N GLY A 204 8.80 -0.42 -0.19
CA GLY A 204 9.30 -1.79 -0.32
C GLY A 204 9.26 -2.33 -1.75
N ALA A 205 9.48 -1.48 -2.75
CA ALA A 205 9.60 -1.90 -4.15
C ALA A 205 10.87 -2.72 -4.44
N ALA A 206 11.90 -2.56 -3.60
CA ALA A 206 13.16 -3.31 -3.71
C ALA A 206 13.02 -4.81 -3.41
N TYR A 207 11.91 -5.22 -2.78
CA TYR A 207 11.64 -6.61 -2.45
C TYR A 207 10.69 -7.20 -3.48
N ARG A 208 11.12 -8.30 -4.11
CA ARG A 208 10.31 -9.03 -5.10
C ARG A 208 9.00 -9.52 -4.50
N ARG A 209 9.03 -9.99 -3.25
CA ARG A 209 7.85 -10.45 -2.52
C ARG A 209 7.77 -9.77 -1.17
N LYS A 210 6.55 -9.52 -0.72
CA LYS A 210 6.26 -9.03 0.63
C LYS A 210 4.87 -9.42 1.09
N LEU A 211 4.66 -9.41 2.40
CA LEU A 211 3.44 -9.90 3.03
C LEU A 211 2.80 -8.76 3.82
N VAL A 212 1.67 -8.25 3.34
CA VAL A 212 1.07 -7.03 3.86
C VAL A 212 -0.24 -7.32 4.57
N VAL A 213 -0.40 -6.83 5.79
CA VAL A 213 -1.69 -6.81 6.49
C VAL A 213 -2.47 -5.56 6.06
N PRO A 214 -3.77 -5.65 5.71
CA PRO A 214 -4.55 -4.47 5.36
C PRO A 214 -4.75 -3.58 6.58
N CYS A 215 -4.65 -2.26 6.37
CA CYS A 215 -5.04 -1.24 7.35
C CYS A 215 -6.57 -1.15 7.49
N PRO A 216 -7.11 -0.45 8.52
CA PRO A 216 -8.55 -0.40 8.75
C PRO A 216 -9.29 0.23 7.56
N GLY A 217 -8.70 1.25 6.93
CA GLY A 217 -9.26 1.85 5.72
C GLY A 217 -9.39 0.86 4.56
N ALA A 218 -8.41 -0.02 4.35
CA ALA A 218 -8.49 -1.04 3.29
C ALA A 218 -9.51 -2.14 3.62
N VAL A 219 -9.74 -2.45 4.89
CA VAL A 219 -10.86 -3.31 5.29
C VAL A 219 -12.20 -2.64 5.00
N ILE A 220 -12.39 -1.39 5.44
CA ILE A 220 -13.66 -0.67 5.31
C ILE A 220 -14.01 -0.37 3.84
N TYR A 221 -13.06 0.17 3.07
CA TYR A 221 -13.32 0.68 1.72
C TYR A 221 -13.11 -0.36 0.61
N ALA A 222 -12.37 -1.43 0.87
CA ALA A 222 -12.10 -2.48 -0.10
C ALA A 222 -12.53 -3.88 0.34
N GLY A 223 -13.05 -4.04 1.56
CA GLY A 223 -13.49 -5.34 2.07
C GLY A 223 -12.35 -6.35 2.22
N LEU A 224 -11.12 -5.89 2.44
CA LEU A 224 -9.99 -6.78 2.66
C LEU A 224 -10.12 -7.51 4.01
N PRO A 225 -9.60 -8.74 4.11
CA PRO A 225 -9.76 -9.55 5.32
C PRO A 225 -8.90 -9.01 6.49
N VAL A 226 -9.56 -8.77 7.63
CA VAL A 226 -8.90 -8.34 8.88
C VAL A 226 -7.84 -9.34 9.32
N ASN A 227 -6.66 -8.86 9.72
CA ASN A 227 -5.56 -9.66 10.27
C ASN A 227 -5.13 -10.84 9.36
N ARG A 228 -5.28 -10.68 8.05
CA ARG A 228 -4.79 -11.65 7.05
C ARG A 228 -3.78 -10.98 6.15
N TYR A 229 -2.66 -11.66 5.97
CA TYR A 229 -1.62 -11.22 5.05
C TYR A 229 -2.09 -11.40 3.60
N ILE A 230 -1.74 -10.42 2.79
CA ILE A 230 -1.81 -10.42 1.34
C ILE A 230 -0.37 -10.52 0.85
N GLU A 231 -0.09 -11.51 0.01
CA GLU A 231 1.18 -11.58 -0.67
C GLU A 231 1.17 -10.61 -1.85
N VAL A 232 2.19 -9.77 -1.89
CA VAL A 232 2.47 -8.84 -2.98
C VAL A 232 3.70 -9.36 -3.70
N GLU A 233 3.60 -9.57 -5.01
CA GLU A 233 4.69 -9.99 -5.87
C GLU A 233 4.94 -8.91 -6.92
N THR A 234 6.19 -8.45 -7.00
CA THR A 234 6.69 -7.56 -8.04
C THR A 234 7.17 -8.41 -9.21
N VAL A 235 6.60 -8.21 -10.38
CA VAL A 235 6.84 -9.03 -11.60
C VAL A 235 7.58 -8.31 -12.72
N SER A 236 7.71 -6.98 -12.62
CA SER A 236 8.54 -6.19 -13.53
C SER A 236 9.89 -5.93 -12.86
N ASP A 237 10.97 -6.06 -13.61
CA ASP A 237 12.33 -5.95 -13.09
C ASP A 237 12.54 -4.56 -12.42
N PRO A 238 13.10 -4.50 -11.19
CA PRO A 238 13.45 -3.21 -10.58
C PRO A 238 14.43 -2.40 -11.45
N ASP A 239 15.29 -3.07 -12.24
CA ASP A 239 16.35 -2.44 -13.03
C ASP A 239 15.86 -1.71 -14.29
N GLU A 240 14.69 -2.05 -14.84
CA GLU A 240 14.10 -1.27 -15.94
C GLU A 240 13.56 0.10 -15.47
N ARG A 241 13.47 0.35 -14.16
CA ARG A 241 12.88 1.57 -13.59
C ARG A 241 13.88 2.70 -13.34
N ILE A 242 15.19 2.45 -13.51
CA ILE A 242 16.25 3.47 -13.38
C ILE A 242 16.70 3.97 -14.77
N SER A 243 16.27 3.31 -15.85
CA SER A 243 16.73 3.59 -17.21
C SER A 243 15.63 4.19 -18.10
N LYS A 244 14.85 5.18 -17.62
CA LYS A 244 14.12 6.14 -18.46
C LYS A 244 13.95 7.47 -17.75
#